data_AF-V5GW78-F1
#
_entry.id   AF-V5GW78-F1
#
_cell.length_a   1.000
_cell.length_b   1.000
_cell.length_c   1.000
_cell.angle_alpha   90.00
_cell.angle_beta   90.00
_cell.angle_gamma   90.00
#
_symmetry.space_group_name_H-M   'P 1'
#
loop_
_entity.id
_entity.type
_entity.pdbx_description
1 polymer ?
#
loop_
_entity_poly.entity_id
_entity_poly.type
_entity_poly.pdbx_seq_one_letter_code
_entity_poly.pdbx_strand_id
1 'polypeptide(L)'
;PAFTDEEIAYISGTFDYMGVNIYTSYLTEAMEEVPIGDPNYDSDMGVKSYQPDDWESCAASWLKITPWGMGKLLNWLKQTYNNPAIIITENGVTDDGSTLED
;
A
#
# COMPACT_ATOMS: atom_id res chain seq x y z
N PRO A 1 15.47 -10.29 -7.49
CA PRO A 1 16.03 -11.33 -8.40
C PRO A 1 15.64 -10.98 -9.83
N ALA A 2 16.49 -11.26 -10.82
CA ALA A 2 16.12 -11.04 -12.21
C ALA A 2 15.26 -12.21 -12.72
N PHE A 3 14.23 -11.90 -13.51
CA PHE A 3 13.46 -12.89 -14.24
C PHE A 3 14.12 -13.17 -15.59
N THR A 4 13.99 -14.40 -16.06
CA THR A 4 14.28 -14.80 -17.45
C THR A 4 13.15 -14.34 -18.38
N ASP A 5 13.43 -14.28 -19.68
CA ASP A 5 12.41 -13.93 -20.68
C ASP A 5 11.22 -14.92 -20.68
N GLU A 6 11.49 -16.20 -20.41
CA GLU A 6 10.47 -17.23 -20.30
C GLU A 6 9.55 -16.99 -19.09
N GLU A 7 10.10 -16.64 -17.93
CA GLU A 7 9.32 -16.32 -16.73
C GLU A 7 8.49 -15.04 -16.92
N ILE A 8 9.05 -14.02 -17.57
CA ILE A 8 8.32 -12.79 -17.90
C ILE A 8 7.12 -13.11 -18.80
N ALA A 9 7.34 -13.91 -19.85
CA ALA A 9 6.28 -14.32 -20.77
C ALA A 9 5.22 -15.18 -20.07
N TYR A 10 5.64 -16.04 -19.14
CA TYR A 10 4.75 -16.91 -18.38
C TYR A 10 3.85 -16.15 -17.40
N ILE A 11 4.38 -15.14 -16.70
CA ILE A 11 3.66 -14.39 -15.65
C ILE A 11 2.81 -13.25 -16.22
N SER A 12 3.20 -12.69 -17.37
CA SER A 12 2.48 -11.57 -17.97
C SER A 12 1.03 -11.95 -18.28
N GLY A 13 0.08 -11.21 -17.70
CA GLY A 13 -1.36 -11.41 -17.94
C GLY A 13 -1.99 -12.57 -17.17
N THR A 14 -1.32 -13.17 -16.18
CA THR A 14 -1.87 -14.27 -15.38
C THR A 14 -2.84 -13.81 -14.28
N PHE A 15 -3.81 -12.95 -14.61
CA PHE A 15 -4.87 -12.56 -13.68
C PHE A 15 -6.16 -12.22 -14.44
N ASP A 16 -7.31 -12.59 -13.87
CA ASP A 16 -8.63 -12.24 -14.41
C ASP A 16 -9.19 -10.94 -13.77
N TYR A 17 -8.78 -10.67 -12.53
CA TYR A 17 -9.12 -9.48 -11.76
C TYR A 17 -8.03 -9.19 -10.73
N MET A 18 -8.03 -7.97 -10.18
CA MET A 18 -7.11 -7.52 -9.15
C MET A 18 -7.83 -7.43 -7.81
N GLY A 19 -7.41 -8.26 -6.85
CA GLY A 19 -7.79 -8.11 -5.45
C GLY A 19 -6.97 -7.00 -4.79
N VAL A 20 -7.64 -6.10 -4.07
CA VAL A 20 -6.99 -4.98 -3.36
C VAL A 20 -7.39 -5.01 -1.89
N ASN A 21 -6.39 -5.18 -1.02
CA ASN A 21 -6.51 -4.95 0.42
C ASN A 21 -6.07 -3.52 0.70
N ILE A 22 -6.95 -2.70 1.26
CA ILE A 22 -6.65 -1.29 1.55
C ILE A 22 -7.24 -0.85 2.88
N TYR A 23 -6.38 -0.22 3.69
CA TYR A 23 -6.70 0.15 5.08
C TYR A 23 -6.35 1.60 5.39
N THR A 24 -5.13 2.02 5.06
CA THR A 24 -4.61 3.33 5.44
C THR A 24 -3.71 3.90 4.35
N SER A 25 -3.11 5.07 4.60
CA SER A 25 -2.15 5.72 3.72
C SER A 25 -0.96 6.21 4.53
N TYR A 26 0.13 6.47 3.83
CA TYR A 26 1.33 7.12 4.36
C TYR A 26 1.66 8.31 3.47
N LEU A 27 2.19 9.37 4.06
CA LEU A 27 2.94 10.38 3.33
C LEU A 27 4.38 9.89 3.17
N THR A 28 4.99 10.25 2.05
CA THR A 28 6.38 9.89 1.75
C THR A 28 7.18 11.13 1.40
N GLU A 29 8.41 11.17 1.89
CA GLU A 29 9.42 12.17 1.52
C GLU A 29 10.67 11.46 1.02
N ALA A 30 11.34 12.06 0.03
CA ALA A 30 12.61 11.54 -0.44
C ALA A 30 13.65 11.61 0.69
N MET A 31 14.44 10.55 0.83
CA MET A 31 15.59 10.54 1.75
C MET A 31 16.90 10.61 0.97
N GLU A 32 17.98 10.95 1.67
CA GLU A 32 19.32 10.87 1.09
C GLU A 32 19.71 9.41 0.85
N GLU A 33 20.48 9.19 -0.21
CA GLU A 33 21.02 7.87 -0.55
C GLU A 33 21.83 7.31 0.63
N VAL A 34 21.43 6.12 1.09
CA VAL A 34 22.11 5.46 2.20
C VAL A 34 23.41 4.83 1.69
N PRO A 35 24.54 4.95 2.41
CA PRO A 35 25.77 4.25 2.03
C PRO A 35 25.55 2.74 1.94
N ILE A 36 26.23 2.11 0.99
CA ILE A 36 26.23 0.64 0.87
C ILE A 36 26.69 0.04 2.20
N GLY A 37 25.83 -0.76 2.81
CA GLY A 37 26.03 -1.37 4.12
C GLY A 37 25.20 -2.64 4.27
N ASP A 38 24.65 -2.87 5.46
CA ASP A 38 23.78 -4.01 5.70
C ASP A 38 22.47 -3.88 4.89
N PRO A 39 22.07 -4.92 4.11
CA PRO A 39 20.85 -4.86 3.30
C PRO A 39 19.61 -4.53 4.12
N ASN A 40 18.85 -3.54 3.69
CA ASN A 40 17.64 -3.09 4.37
C ASN A 40 16.59 -2.63 3.35
N TYR A 41 15.39 -3.19 3.45
CA TYR A 41 14.28 -2.91 2.54
C TYR A 41 13.85 -1.43 2.54
N ASP A 42 13.81 -0.79 3.70
CA ASP A 42 13.41 0.62 3.83
C ASP A 42 14.47 1.56 3.24
N SER A 43 15.75 1.23 3.39
CA SER A 43 16.85 1.96 2.73
C SER A 43 16.77 1.84 1.21
N ASP A 44 16.47 0.64 0.70
CA ASP A 44 16.35 0.38 -0.75
C ASP A 44 15.16 1.13 -1.39
N MET A 45 14.11 1.44 -0.61
CA MET A 45 12.96 2.22 -1.08
C MET A 45 13.28 3.69 -1.38
N GLY A 46 14.34 4.26 -0.77
CA GLY A 46 14.75 5.65 -1.00
C GLY A 46 13.72 6.70 -0.54
N VAL A 47 12.80 6.33 0.35
CA VAL A 47 11.81 7.25 0.93
C VAL A 47 11.62 7.00 2.41
N LYS A 48 11.34 8.08 3.15
CA LYS A 48 10.83 7.99 4.52
C LYS A 48 9.30 8.09 4.48
N SER A 49 8.64 7.10 5.06
CA SER A 49 7.18 7.06 5.18
C SER A 49 6.74 7.49 6.57
N TYR A 50 5.69 8.29 6.67
CA TYR A 50 5.10 8.71 7.95
C TYR A 50 3.60 8.96 7.85
N GLN A 51 2.94 8.97 9.00
CA GLN A 51 1.56 9.37 9.16
C GLN A 51 1.52 10.61 10.07
N PRO A 52 0.87 11.71 9.67
CA PRO A 52 0.63 12.84 10.56
C PRO A 52 -0.10 12.43 11.85
N ASP A 53 0.33 13.00 12.97
CA ASP A 53 -0.23 12.70 14.29
C ASP A 53 -1.69 13.17 14.42
N ASP A 54 -2.07 14.19 13.64
CA ASP A 54 -3.43 14.76 13.59
C ASP A 54 -4.40 13.94 12.73
N TRP A 55 -3.92 12.90 12.03
CA TRP A 55 -4.82 11.93 11.40
C TRP A 55 -5.51 11.09 12.46
N GLU A 56 -6.80 10.89 12.26
CA GLU A 56 -7.64 10.07 13.11
C GLU A 56 -7.05 8.65 13.24
N SER A 57 -6.92 8.22 14.49
CA SER A 57 -6.29 6.94 14.86
C SER A 57 -7.33 5.93 15.28
N CYS A 58 -6.97 4.66 15.22
CA CYS A 58 -7.76 3.58 15.78
C CYS A 58 -6.89 2.71 16.69
N ALA A 59 -7.41 1.56 17.16
CA ALA A 59 -6.69 0.70 18.09
C ALA A 59 -5.34 0.17 17.57
N ALA A 60 -5.23 -0.02 16.24
CA ALA A 60 -3.99 -0.44 15.59
C ALA A 60 -3.08 0.77 15.32
N SER A 61 -1.87 0.73 15.89
CA SER A 61 -0.89 1.83 15.80
C SER A 61 -0.43 2.17 14.37
N TRP A 62 -0.54 1.24 13.43
CA TRP A 62 -0.16 1.44 12.03
C TRP A 62 -1.31 1.98 11.16
N LEU A 63 -2.55 1.98 11.65
CA LEU A 63 -3.75 2.28 10.87
C LEU A 63 -4.32 3.66 11.25
N LYS A 64 -4.26 4.58 10.29
CA LYS A 64 -4.95 5.88 10.33
C LYS A 64 -6.14 5.92 9.38
N ILE A 65 -7.19 6.66 9.73
CA ILE A 65 -8.41 6.77 8.92
C ILE A 65 -8.17 7.71 7.73
N THR A 66 -7.96 7.13 6.54
CA THR A 66 -7.64 7.90 5.32
C THR A 66 -8.48 7.46 4.12
N PRO A 67 -9.81 7.64 4.13
CA PRO A 67 -10.70 7.18 3.05
C PRO A 67 -10.35 7.79 1.68
N TRP A 68 -9.78 8.99 1.65
CA TRP A 68 -9.29 9.63 0.43
C TRP A 68 -8.18 8.84 -0.26
N GLY A 69 -7.39 8.05 0.48
CA GLY A 69 -6.31 7.22 -0.05
C GLY A 69 -6.81 6.13 -0.99
N MET A 70 -7.98 5.55 -0.69
CA MET A 70 -8.63 4.55 -1.54
C MET A 70 -8.97 5.11 -2.92
N GLY A 71 -9.57 6.31 -2.96
CA GLY A 71 -9.87 6.98 -4.22
C GLY A 71 -8.60 7.26 -5.05
N LYS A 72 -7.49 7.64 -4.39
CA LYS A 72 -6.21 7.86 -5.08
C LYS A 72 -5.62 6.55 -5.62
N LEU A 73 -5.59 5.49 -4.82
CA LEU A 73 -5.06 4.20 -5.24
C LEU A 73 -5.84 3.65 -6.43
N LEU A 74 -7.17 3.64 -6.38
CA LEU A 74 -8.00 3.12 -7.46
C LEU A 74 -7.84 3.90 -8.77
N ASN A 75 -7.73 5.23 -8.70
CA ASN A 75 -7.44 6.03 -9.89
C ASN A 75 -6.04 5.76 -10.46
N TRP A 76 -5.05 5.55 -9.60
CA TRP A 76 -3.71 5.18 -10.03
C TRP A 76 -3.68 3.79 -10.68
N LEU A 77 -4.29 2.78 -10.04
CA LEU A 77 -4.40 1.42 -10.61
C LEU A 77 -5.10 1.43 -11.97
N LYS A 78 -6.18 2.22 -12.08
CA LYS A 78 -6.90 2.42 -13.34
C LYS A 78 -6.00 2.94 -14.45
N GLN A 79 -5.17 3.94 -14.17
CA GLN A 79 -4.29 4.56 -15.17
C GLN A 79 -3.07 3.69 -15.49
N THR A 80 -2.52 3.00 -14.49
CA THR A 80 -1.27 2.24 -14.60
C THR A 80 -1.47 0.85 -15.20
N TYR A 81 -2.57 0.16 -14.86
CA TYR A 81 -2.78 -1.25 -15.22
C TYR A 81 -3.91 -1.45 -16.24
N ASN A 82 -4.19 -0.45 -17.06
CA ASN A 82 -5.24 -0.50 -18.10
C ASN A 82 -6.64 -0.82 -17.53
N ASN A 83 -6.96 -0.24 -16.37
CA ASN A 83 -8.28 -0.33 -15.74
C ASN A 83 -8.83 -1.77 -15.61
N PRO A 84 -8.14 -2.67 -14.87
CA PRO A 84 -8.58 -4.04 -14.70
C PRO A 84 -9.87 -4.10 -13.87
N ALA A 85 -10.56 -5.24 -13.89
CA ALA A 85 -11.59 -5.51 -12.91
C ALA A 85 -10.95 -5.55 -11.51
N ILE A 86 -11.46 -4.75 -10.57
CA ILE A 86 -10.92 -4.64 -9.21
C ILE A 86 -11.98 -5.10 -8.21
N ILE A 87 -11.57 -5.92 -7.26
CA ILE A 87 -12.37 -6.32 -6.09
C ILE A 87 -11.62 -5.84 -4.85
N ILE A 88 -12.32 -5.09 -3.99
CA ILE A 88 -11.79 -4.77 -2.66
C ILE A 88 -11.96 -6.02 -1.81
N THR A 89 -10.85 -6.71 -1.57
CA THR A 89 -10.84 -7.98 -0.84
C THR A 89 -10.77 -7.76 0.66
N GLU A 90 -10.19 -6.64 1.10
CA GLU A 90 -10.21 -6.22 2.49
C GLU A 90 -10.25 -4.68 2.62
N ASN A 91 -11.12 -4.21 3.52
CA ASN A 91 -11.16 -2.83 4.00
C ASN A 91 -11.83 -2.82 5.38
N GLY A 92 -11.19 -2.22 6.38
CA GLY A 92 -11.71 -2.18 7.73
C GLY A 92 -10.91 -1.27 8.66
N VAL A 93 -11.36 -1.19 9.90
CA VAL A 93 -10.76 -0.44 10.99
C VAL A 93 -10.73 -1.34 12.23
N THR A 94 -9.75 -1.15 13.10
CA THR A 94 -9.66 -1.90 14.36
C THR A 94 -10.26 -1.09 15.50
N ASP A 95 -11.15 -1.70 16.25
CA ASP A 95 -11.63 -1.23 17.55
C ASP A 95 -10.77 -1.81 18.70
N ASP A 96 -10.74 -1.14 19.85
CA ASP A 96 -10.08 -1.61 21.07
C ASP A 96 -11.03 -2.41 21.98
N GLY A 97 -12.30 -2.57 21.58
CA GLY A 97 -13.32 -3.30 22.31
C GLY A 97 -13.81 -2.57 23.56
N SER A 98 -13.45 -1.30 23.73
CA SER A 98 -13.85 -0.49 24.89
C SER A 98 -15.24 0.13 24.74
N THR A 99 -15.76 0.21 23.51
CA THR A 99 -17.10 0.72 23.21
C THR A 99 -17.88 -0.22 22.28
N LEU A 100 -19.21 -0.19 22.38
CA LEU A 100 -20.12 -0.95 21.51
C LEU A 100 -20.62 -0.11 20.31
N GLU A 101 -20.10 1.11 20.16
CA GLU A 101 -20.46 1.98 19.04
C GLU A 101 -19.32 1.96 18.03
N ASP A 102 -19.64 1.49 16.83
CA ASP A 102 -18.76 1.46 15.65
C ASP A 102 -18.80 2.79 14.90
#